data_AF-A0AB36X7B7-F1
#
_entry.id   AF-A0AB36X7B7-F1
#
_cell.length_a   1.000
_cell.length_b   1.000
_cell.length_c   1.000
_cell.angle_alpha   90.00
_cell.angle_beta   90.00
_cell.angle_gamma   90.00
#
_symmetry.space_group_name_H-M   'P 1'
#
loop_
_entity.id
_entity.type
_entity.pdbx_description
1 polymer ?
#
loop_
_entity_poly.entity_id
_entity_poly.type
_entity_poly.pdbx_seq_one_letter_code
_entity_poly.pdbx_strand_id
1 'polypeptide(L)'
;MSGTVVSAFRYCIEVGLRYSRLVYGHLRIAPFVWWQWALLIGVNLGLALIVAWLLKKEPYISGSGIPQVEGQLAGELEMHWWSILWRKFVGGVLALGPGLFLGREGPSIQLGASVGQGLAARFKLSGTDRRLLIASGSAAGLAAAFNAPIAGTLFVLEEVYHNFSPLVWLTALAGAIGSDFVSLNVFGLVPVLHLSYSRSLPVSSYWHLILLGILLGLFGYLYQRILLVMPRWYRNLTHLPRPLQGIVPFLLVMLVGYFAPNLLGGGNGLIVGFGQYVPSLLVLIAIFVVRFVFSMISYGSGLPGGIFLPILSLGAVIGAIYGVFMNQLGLLPHVYIMNLIIFSMAGYFAGIGKAPFTAILLVTEMVGNLTHLMPLAVLS
;
A
#
# COMPACT_ATOMS: atom_id res chain seq x y z
N MET A 1 18.90 4.34 -10.22
CA MET A 1 19.08 4.88 -8.85
C MET A 1 17.82 4.69 -8.00
N SER A 2 16.64 5.12 -8.47
CA SER A 2 15.38 4.93 -7.72
C SER A 2 15.12 3.48 -7.33
N GLY A 3 15.36 2.53 -8.25
CA GLY A 3 15.24 1.09 -7.96
C GLY A 3 16.08 0.65 -6.77
N THR A 4 17.36 1.02 -6.72
CA THR A 4 18.23 0.67 -5.57
C THR A 4 17.71 1.22 -4.25
N VAL A 5 17.28 2.49 -4.22
CA VAL A 5 16.75 3.13 -3.01
C VAL A 5 15.45 2.47 -2.56
N VAL A 6 14.52 2.24 -3.48
CA VAL A 6 13.22 1.64 -3.16
C VAL A 6 13.34 0.16 -2.83
N SER A 7 14.21 -0.59 -3.49
CA SER A 7 14.50 -1.99 -3.15
C SER A 7 15.13 -2.09 -1.76
N ALA A 8 16.06 -1.19 -1.39
CA ALA A 8 16.61 -1.14 -0.04
C ALA A 8 15.52 -0.79 1.00
N PHE A 9 14.67 0.20 0.71
CA PHE A 9 13.54 0.59 1.56
C PHE A 9 12.59 -0.59 1.80
N ARG A 10 12.19 -1.26 0.72
CA ARG A 10 11.37 -2.47 0.72
C ARG A 10 11.99 -3.57 1.57
N TYR A 11 13.27 -3.86 1.37
CA TYR A 11 14.00 -4.89 2.11
C TYR A 11 14.02 -4.60 3.61
N CYS A 12 14.34 -3.37 4.01
CA CYS A 12 14.33 -2.96 5.42
C CYS A 12 12.96 -3.14 6.09
N ILE A 13 11.87 -2.81 5.38
CA ILE A 13 10.50 -3.01 5.89
C ILE A 13 10.18 -4.50 6.05
N GLU A 14 10.53 -5.33 5.06
CA GLU A 14 10.28 -6.79 5.12
C GLU A 14 11.05 -7.45 6.27
N VAL A 15 12.30 -7.05 6.49
CA VAL A 15 13.11 -7.49 7.63
C VAL A 15 12.50 -7.02 8.95
N GLY A 16 12.13 -5.74 9.07
CA GLY A 16 11.48 -5.20 10.27
C GLY A 16 10.18 -5.93 10.62
N LEU A 17 9.33 -6.18 9.61
CA LEU A 17 8.07 -6.90 9.80
C LEU A 17 8.28 -8.35 10.24
N ARG A 18 9.31 -9.02 9.69
CA ARG A 18 9.69 -10.37 10.10
C ARG A 18 10.10 -10.41 11.58
N TYR A 19 10.97 -9.48 12.01
CA TYR A 19 11.35 -9.38 13.41
C TYR A 19 10.17 -9.05 14.33
N SER A 20 9.31 -8.11 13.94
CA SER A 20 8.10 -7.78 14.68
C SER A 20 7.23 -9.03 14.94
N ARG A 21 6.96 -9.82 13.89
CA ARG A 21 6.21 -11.08 14.01
C ARG A 21 6.88 -12.10 14.92
N LEU A 22 8.21 -12.23 14.85
CA LEU A 22 8.96 -13.12 15.74
C LEU A 22 8.86 -12.67 17.20
N VAL A 23 8.95 -11.37 17.49
CA VAL A 23 8.80 -10.82 18.86
C VAL A 23 7.42 -11.15 19.42
N TYR A 24 6.35 -10.93 18.66
CA TYR A 24 5.00 -11.30 19.08
C TYR A 24 4.82 -12.82 19.24
N GLY A 25 5.49 -13.62 18.41
CA GLY A 25 5.53 -15.08 18.55
C GLY A 25 6.14 -15.52 19.89
N HIS A 26 7.26 -14.91 20.31
CA HIS A 26 7.90 -15.21 21.60
C HIS A 26 7.05 -14.77 22.80
N LEU A 27 6.43 -13.59 22.73
CA LEU A 27 5.53 -13.07 23.77
C LEU A 27 4.33 -13.99 24.06
N ARG A 28 3.87 -14.76 23.07
CA ARG A 28 2.79 -15.73 23.27
C ARG A 28 3.21 -16.96 24.05
N ILE A 29 4.48 -17.34 24.00
CA ILE A 29 5.01 -18.53 24.69
C ILE A 29 5.15 -18.24 26.19
N ALA A 30 5.53 -17.02 26.57
CA ALA A 30 5.73 -16.59 27.96
C ALA A 30 4.97 -15.29 28.29
N PRO A 31 3.62 -15.30 28.35
CA PRO A 31 2.82 -14.07 28.42
C PRO A 31 2.95 -13.29 29.73
N PHE A 32 3.37 -13.92 30.83
CA PHE A 32 3.40 -13.32 32.17
C PHE A 32 4.69 -12.57 32.52
N VAL A 33 5.62 -12.43 31.56
CA VAL A 33 6.89 -11.75 31.79
C VAL A 33 6.73 -10.24 31.58
N TRP A 34 6.38 -9.53 32.64
CA TRP A 34 6.06 -8.09 32.60
C TRP A 34 7.15 -7.21 31.94
N TRP A 35 8.43 -7.55 32.10
CA TRP A 35 9.53 -6.76 31.53
C TRP A 35 9.56 -6.83 30.00
N GLN A 36 9.12 -7.93 29.38
CA GLN A 36 9.05 -8.06 27.92
C GLN A 36 7.98 -7.13 27.33
N TRP A 37 6.85 -7.00 28.03
CA TRP A 37 5.79 -6.04 27.68
C TRP A 37 6.25 -4.60 27.86
N ALA A 38 6.92 -4.28 28.98
CA ALA A 38 7.49 -2.96 29.22
C ALA A 38 8.52 -2.58 28.14
N LEU A 39 9.36 -3.54 27.72
CA LEU A 39 10.32 -3.35 26.64
C LEU A 39 9.61 -3.12 25.29
N LEU A 40 8.59 -3.91 24.95
CA LEU A 40 7.84 -3.74 23.71
C LEU A 40 7.17 -2.35 23.64
N ILE A 41 6.54 -1.92 24.73
CA ILE A 41 5.92 -0.59 24.85
C ILE A 41 7.00 0.49 24.70
N GLY A 42 8.12 0.36 25.41
CA GLY A 42 9.23 1.31 25.35
C GLY A 42 9.83 1.43 23.94
N VAL A 43 10.01 0.32 23.23
CA VAL A 43 10.48 0.31 21.84
C VAL A 43 9.48 0.99 20.91
N ASN A 44 8.20 0.62 20.95
CA ASN A 44 7.18 1.24 20.09
C ASN A 44 7.03 2.74 20.36
N LEU A 45 7.10 3.16 21.62
CA LEU A 45 7.07 4.56 22.00
C LEU A 45 8.32 5.31 21.50
N GLY A 46 9.51 4.72 21.65
CA GLY A 46 10.75 5.28 21.12
C GLY A 46 10.70 5.47 19.60
N LEU A 47 10.20 4.46 18.87
CA LEU A 47 9.98 4.54 17.42
C LEU A 47 8.99 5.66 17.06
N ALA A 48 7.87 5.74 17.77
CA ALA A 48 6.87 6.79 17.58
C ALA A 48 7.45 8.19 17.78
N LEU A 49 8.27 8.39 18.82
CA LEU A 49 8.91 9.68 19.10
C LEU A 49 9.95 10.06 18.06
N ILE A 50 10.73 9.10 17.56
CA ILE A 50 11.69 9.34 16.46
C ILE A 50 10.94 9.75 15.19
N VAL A 51 9.87 9.04 14.84
CA VAL A 51 9.06 9.38 13.66
C VAL A 51 8.38 10.75 13.84
N ALA A 52 7.87 11.05 15.04
CA ALA A 52 7.31 12.36 15.37
C ALA A 52 8.34 13.49 15.22
N TRP A 53 9.59 13.25 15.64
CA TRP A 53 10.68 14.21 15.46
C TRP A 53 10.98 14.45 13.96
N LEU A 54 11.02 13.38 13.15
CA LEU A 54 11.20 13.49 11.69
C LEU A 54 10.07 14.29 11.04
N LEU A 55 8.81 13.99 11.38
CA LEU A 55 7.62 14.68 10.87
C LEU A 55 7.59 16.16 11.28
N LYS A 56 8.05 16.48 12.50
CA LYS A 56 8.17 17.87 12.96
C LYS A 56 9.22 18.64 12.16
N LYS A 57 10.32 17.99 11.78
CA LYS A 57 11.41 18.63 11.02
C LYS A 57 11.10 18.76 9.53
N GLU A 58 10.35 17.83 8.97
CA GLU A 58 9.97 17.82 7.55
C GLU A 58 8.51 17.37 7.40
N PRO A 59 7.53 18.29 7.44
CA PRO A 59 6.11 17.96 7.42
C PRO A 59 5.66 17.23 6.14
N TYR A 60 6.35 17.45 5.02
CA TYR A 60 6.01 16.86 3.72
C TYR A 60 6.33 15.36 3.61
N ILE A 61 6.95 14.74 4.62
CA ILE A 61 7.07 13.27 4.68
C ILE A 61 5.80 12.59 5.23
N SER A 62 4.81 13.36 5.69
CA SER A 62 3.56 12.85 6.27
C SER A 62 2.71 12.07 5.25
N GLY A 63 2.05 11.01 5.71
CA GLY A 63 1.12 10.22 4.92
C GLY A 63 1.75 9.57 3.68
N SER A 64 0.97 9.51 2.59
CA SER A 64 1.36 8.81 1.37
C SER A 64 2.62 9.41 0.72
N GLY A 65 2.62 10.70 0.42
CA GLY A 65 3.65 11.33 -0.42
C GLY A 65 3.17 11.62 -1.85
N ILE A 66 2.10 10.95 -2.30
CA ILE A 66 1.52 11.12 -3.63
C ILE A 66 1.01 12.56 -3.85
N PRO A 67 0.16 13.15 -2.97
CA PRO A 67 -0.31 14.52 -3.16
C PRO A 67 0.82 15.57 -3.16
N GLN A 68 1.90 15.29 -2.45
CA GLN A 68 3.08 16.16 -2.42
C GLN A 68 3.82 16.15 -3.75
N VAL A 69 3.94 14.98 -4.38
CA VAL A 69 4.54 14.84 -5.71
C VAL A 69 3.65 15.45 -6.79
N GLU A 70 2.33 15.26 -6.72
CA GLU A 70 1.34 15.91 -7.58
C GLU A 70 1.47 17.43 -7.51
N GLY A 71 1.40 18.01 -6.30
CA GLY A 71 1.55 19.45 -6.11
C GLY A 71 2.91 19.97 -6.59
N GLN A 72 3.98 19.17 -6.50
CA GLN A 72 5.28 19.54 -7.05
C GLN A 72 5.30 19.57 -8.59
N LEU A 73 4.62 18.63 -9.24
CA LEU A 73 4.52 18.58 -10.70
C LEU A 73 3.57 19.65 -11.24
N ALA A 74 2.51 19.99 -10.49
CA ALA A 74 1.63 21.11 -10.76
C ALA A 74 2.33 22.48 -10.57
N GLY A 75 3.41 22.52 -9.79
CA GLY A 75 4.13 23.76 -9.44
C GLY A 75 3.52 24.52 -8.25
N GLU A 76 2.65 23.85 -7.48
CA GLU A 76 2.01 24.38 -6.28
C GLU A 76 2.85 24.15 -5.01
N LEU A 77 3.78 23.19 -5.05
CA LEU A 77 4.66 22.83 -3.95
C LEU A 77 6.12 22.74 -4.41
N GLU A 78 7.04 23.23 -3.57
CA GLU A 78 8.48 22.99 -3.73
C GLU A 78 9.01 22.29 -2.49
N MET A 79 9.82 21.26 -2.72
CA MET A 79 10.38 20.41 -1.69
C MET A 79 11.88 20.27 -1.89
N HIS A 80 12.64 20.15 -0.79
CA HIS A 80 14.06 19.86 -0.85
C HIS A 80 14.30 18.34 -0.96
N TRP A 81 14.72 17.89 -2.14
CA TRP A 81 14.86 16.47 -2.48
C TRP A 81 15.61 15.64 -1.43
N TRP A 82 16.77 16.12 -0.96
CA TRP A 82 17.57 15.38 0.02
C TRP A 82 16.86 15.29 1.37
N SER A 83 16.24 16.39 1.78
CA SER A 83 15.50 16.52 3.03
C SER A 83 14.37 15.49 3.12
N ILE A 84 13.63 15.34 2.03
CA ILE A 84 12.53 14.38 1.88
C ILE A 84 13.08 12.95 1.79
N LEU A 85 14.08 12.71 0.94
CA LEU A 85 14.59 11.38 0.63
C LEU A 85 14.97 10.59 1.89
N TRP A 86 15.90 11.10 2.69
CA TRP A 86 16.40 10.33 3.83
C TRP A 86 15.38 10.27 4.97
N ARG A 87 14.61 11.34 5.21
CA ARG A 87 13.60 11.36 6.29
C ARG A 87 12.40 10.48 5.98
N LYS A 88 11.94 10.46 4.73
CA LYS A 88 10.85 9.57 4.29
C LYS A 88 11.30 8.11 4.31
N PHE A 89 12.54 7.83 3.91
CA PHE A 89 13.12 6.49 3.99
C PHE A 89 13.14 5.99 5.44
N VAL A 90 13.80 6.72 6.34
CA VAL A 90 13.93 6.31 7.75
C VAL A 90 12.56 6.30 8.43
N GLY A 91 11.77 7.36 8.29
CA GLY A 91 10.45 7.45 8.89
C GLY A 91 9.52 6.33 8.42
N GLY A 92 9.55 6.00 7.12
CA GLY A 92 8.78 4.89 6.55
C GLY A 92 9.23 3.53 7.08
N VAL A 93 10.54 3.26 7.15
CA VAL A 93 11.03 1.97 7.71
C VAL A 93 10.60 1.82 9.17
N LEU A 94 10.72 2.88 9.97
CA LEU A 94 10.33 2.86 11.38
C LEU A 94 8.81 2.77 11.60
N ALA A 95 8.01 3.31 10.68
CA ALA A 95 6.54 3.21 10.73
C ALA A 95 6.02 1.84 10.25
N LEU A 96 6.50 1.36 9.10
CA LEU A 96 6.01 0.12 8.50
C LEU A 96 6.64 -1.14 9.12
N GLY A 97 7.90 -1.07 9.58
CA GLY A 97 8.65 -2.20 10.13
C GLY A 97 7.94 -2.88 11.32
N PRO A 98 7.42 -2.15 12.31
CA PRO A 98 6.67 -2.74 13.43
C PRO A 98 5.34 -3.40 13.04
N GLY A 99 4.86 -3.18 11.81
CA GLY A 99 3.65 -3.84 11.30
C GLY A 99 2.39 -2.98 11.32
N LEU A 100 2.54 -1.65 11.31
CA LEU A 100 1.41 -0.74 11.10
C LEU A 100 0.70 -1.03 9.78
N PHE A 101 -0.60 -0.70 9.73
CA PHE A 101 -1.49 -1.02 8.61
C PHE A 101 -1.34 0.02 7.50
N LEU A 102 -0.11 0.15 7.00
CA LEU A 102 0.34 1.10 6.00
C LEU A 102 1.01 0.34 4.84
N GLY A 103 0.94 0.92 3.65
CA GLY A 103 1.60 0.44 2.44
C GLY A 103 2.91 1.17 2.16
N ARG A 104 3.87 0.49 1.54
CA ARG A 104 5.16 1.09 1.18
C ARG A 104 5.11 1.99 -0.07
N GLU A 105 4.03 1.87 -0.84
CA GLU A 105 3.89 2.47 -2.19
C GLU A 105 3.98 3.98 -2.24
N GLY A 106 3.21 4.68 -1.42
CA GLY A 106 3.27 6.13 -1.33
C GLY A 106 4.69 6.62 -1.03
N PRO A 107 5.33 6.12 0.04
CA PRO A 107 6.73 6.40 0.32
C PRO A 107 7.65 6.07 -0.86
N SER A 108 7.50 4.93 -1.52
CA SER A 108 8.32 4.53 -2.67
C SER A 108 8.20 5.52 -3.84
N ILE A 109 6.98 5.99 -4.15
CA ILE A 109 6.72 7.01 -5.17
C ILE A 109 7.44 8.31 -4.80
N GLN A 110 7.28 8.79 -3.57
CA GLN A 110 7.91 10.04 -3.11
C GLN A 110 9.45 9.93 -3.04
N LEU A 111 9.98 8.77 -2.64
CA LEU A 111 11.42 8.49 -2.67
C LEU A 111 11.94 8.50 -4.11
N GLY A 112 11.23 7.84 -5.03
CA GLY A 112 11.55 7.83 -6.45
C GLY A 112 11.54 9.23 -7.07
N ALA A 113 10.52 10.03 -6.76
CA ALA A 113 10.39 11.44 -7.14
C ALA A 113 11.58 12.27 -6.62
N SER A 114 11.96 12.06 -5.36
CA SER A 114 13.10 12.77 -4.72
C SER A 114 14.44 12.41 -5.37
N VAL A 115 14.63 11.15 -5.77
CA VAL A 115 15.81 10.73 -6.54
C VAL A 115 15.81 11.40 -7.92
N GLY A 116 14.66 11.45 -8.61
CA GLY A 116 14.49 12.15 -9.88
C GLY A 116 14.82 13.64 -9.77
N GLN A 117 14.33 14.30 -8.72
CA GLN A 117 14.62 15.70 -8.43
C GLN A 117 16.12 15.93 -8.14
N GLY A 118 16.77 15.04 -7.37
CA GLY A 118 18.21 15.12 -7.10
C GLY A 118 19.05 14.98 -8.37
N LEU A 119 18.63 14.10 -9.29
CA LEU A 119 19.28 13.94 -10.59
C LEU A 119 19.10 15.20 -11.46
N ALA A 120 17.90 15.76 -11.50
CA ALA A 120 17.63 17.03 -12.20
C ALA A 120 18.50 18.16 -11.65
N ALA A 121 18.63 18.27 -10.33
CA ALA A 121 19.48 19.26 -9.68
C ALA A 121 20.97 19.07 -10.04
N ARG A 122 21.45 17.82 -10.10
CA ARG A 122 22.84 17.51 -10.49
C ARG A 122 23.14 17.91 -11.93
N PHE A 123 22.19 17.73 -12.84
CA PHE A 123 22.30 18.15 -14.24
C PHE A 123 21.86 19.59 -14.49
N LYS A 124 21.50 20.34 -13.44
CA LYS A 124 21.01 21.74 -13.51
C LYS A 124 19.80 21.91 -14.45
N LEU A 125 18.95 20.89 -14.53
CA LEU A 125 17.73 20.89 -15.33
C LEU A 125 16.61 21.65 -14.62
N SER A 126 15.78 22.36 -15.38
CA SER A 126 14.69 23.19 -14.88
C SER A 126 13.41 22.99 -15.71
N GLY A 127 12.30 23.59 -15.27
CA GLY A 127 11.03 23.54 -16.00
C GLY A 127 10.54 22.12 -16.31
N THR A 128 10.27 21.87 -17.58
CA THR A 128 9.72 20.60 -18.10
C THR A 128 10.66 19.42 -17.85
N ASP A 129 11.97 19.58 -18.07
CA ASP A 129 12.94 18.48 -17.92
C ASP A 129 13.06 18.02 -16.46
N ARG A 130 12.98 18.97 -15.52
CA ARG A 130 12.92 18.66 -14.09
C ARG A 130 11.66 17.85 -13.77
N ARG A 131 10.48 18.31 -14.24
CA ARG A 131 9.20 17.61 -14.01
C ARG A 131 9.20 16.21 -14.61
N LEU A 132 9.84 16.04 -15.77
CA LEU A 132 9.98 14.76 -16.44
C LEU A 132 10.79 13.76 -15.60
N LEU A 133 11.92 14.19 -15.03
CA LEU A 133 12.73 13.34 -14.15
C LEU A 133 12.03 13.01 -12.83
N ILE A 134 11.24 13.94 -12.28
CA ILE A 134 10.42 13.69 -11.09
C ILE A 134 9.36 12.64 -11.42
N ALA A 135 8.60 12.81 -12.52
CA ALA A 135 7.58 11.86 -12.97
C ALA A 135 8.17 10.47 -13.27
N SER A 136 9.30 10.42 -13.98
CA SER A 136 10.02 9.16 -14.25
C SER A 136 10.52 8.50 -12.97
N GLY A 137 11.03 9.30 -12.02
CA GLY A 137 11.42 8.84 -10.69
C GLY A 137 10.24 8.25 -9.91
N SER A 138 9.07 8.88 -9.95
CA SER A 138 7.83 8.40 -9.32
C SER A 138 7.39 7.05 -9.88
N ALA A 139 7.38 6.90 -11.22
CA ALA A 139 7.03 5.65 -11.89
C ALA A 139 8.03 4.54 -11.52
N ALA A 140 9.32 4.86 -11.54
CA ALA A 140 10.39 3.97 -11.09
C ALA A 140 10.21 3.53 -9.62
N GLY A 141 9.76 4.44 -8.76
CA GLY A 141 9.50 4.15 -7.36
C GLY A 141 8.37 3.14 -7.17
N LEU A 142 7.24 3.33 -7.85
CA LEU A 142 6.12 2.39 -7.80
C LEU A 142 6.49 1.03 -8.41
N ALA A 143 7.21 1.03 -9.55
CA ALA A 143 7.65 -0.18 -10.22
C ALA A 143 8.51 -1.07 -9.31
N ALA A 144 9.52 -0.51 -8.63
CA ALA A 144 10.38 -1.28 -7.72
C ALA A 144 9.66 -1.72 -6.42
N ALA A 145 8.59 -1.04 -6.04
CA ALA A 145 7.83 -1.40 -4.85
C ALA A 145 6.95 -2.65 -5.07
N PHE A 146 6.49 -2.88 -6.30
CA PHE A 146 5.56 -3.95 -6.66
C PHE A 146 6.03 -4.94 -7.73
N ASN A 147 7.20 -4.72 -8.31
CA ASN A 147 7.63 -5.38 -9.54
C ASN A 147 6.60 -5.21 -10.68
N ALA A 148 6.13 -3.96 -10.86
CA ALA A 148 5.02 -3.63 -11.75
C ALA A 148 5.36 -2.38 -12.60
N PRO A 149 6.24 -2.51 -13.62
CA PRO A 149 6.71 -1.38 -14.42
C PRO A 149 5.62 -0.71 -15.26
N ILE A 150 4.67 -1.47 -15.80
CA ILE A 150 3.62 -0.89 -16.66
C ILE A 150 2.60 -0.13 -15.81
N ALA A 151 2.17 -0.71 -14.69
CA ALA A 151 1.31 -0.08 -13.71
C ALA A 151 1.96 1.15 -13.10
N GLY A 152 3.27 1.08 -12.78
CA GLY A 152 4.05 2.22 -12.32
C GLY A 152 3.99 3.41 -13.28
N THR A 153 4.08 3.12 -14.58
CA THR A 153 4.02 4.11 -15.64
C THR A 153 2.61 4.69 -15.80
N LEU A 154 1.59 3.84 -15.87
CA LEU A 154 0.20 4.30 -16.01
C LEU A 154 -0.26 5.10 -14.79
N PHE A 155 0.16 4.71 -13.58
CA PHE A 155 -0.17 5.45 -12.37
C PHE A 155 0.30 6.90 -12.44
N VAL A 156 1.52 7.12 -12.95
CA VAL A 156 2.04 8.48 -13.08
C VAL A 156 1.23 9.28 -14.12
N LEU A 157 0.75 8.66 -15.19
CA LEU A 157 -0.04 9.35 -16.20
C LEU A 157 -1.48 9.63 -15.76
N GLU A 158 -2.10 8.64 -15.12
CA GLU A 158 -3.52 8.67 -14.73
C GLU A 158 -3.73 9.51 -13.47
N GLU A 159 -2.92 9.30 -12.43
CA GLU A 159 -3.12 9.91 -11.11
C GLU A 159 -2.18 11.08 -10.84
N VAL A 160 -0.91 11.01 -11.25
CA VAL A 160 0.09 12.00 -10.79
C VAL A 160 0.26 13.20 -11.73
N TYR A 161 0.27 12.96 -13.04
CA TYR A 161 0.55 13.97 -14.07
C TYR A 161 -0.71 14.42 -14.82
N HIS A 162 -1.78 13.62 -14.78
CA HIS A 162 -3.08 13.85 -15.42
C HIS A 162 -2.99 14.28 -16.91
N ASN A 163 -1.93 13.87 -17.61
CA ASN A 163 -1.73 14.20 -19.02
C ASN A 163 -0.94 13.09 -19.73
N PHE A 164 -1.51 12.53 -20.79
CA PHE A 164 -0.93 11.46 -21.59
C PHE A 164 0.06 12.00 -22.63
N SER A 165 1.10 12.69 -22.16
CA SER A 165 2.19 13.11 -23.04
C SER A 165 3.07 11.91 -23.42
N PRO A 166 3.32 11.64 -24.72
CA PRO A 166 4.18 10.54 -25.15
C PRO A 166 5.58 10.58 -24.54
N LEU A 167 6.11 11.79 -24.32
CA LEU A 167 7.43 12.01 -23.76
C LEU A 167 7.48 11.60 -22.28
N VAL A 168 6.45 11.94 -21.51
CA VAL A 168 6.31 11.50 -20.11
C VAL A 168 6.15 9.98 -20.05
N TRP A 169 5.33 9.39 -20.93
CA TRP A 169 5.16 7.95 -20.98
C TRP A 169 6.47 7.20 -21.26
N LEU A 170 7.22 7.59 -22.30
CA LEU A 170 8.47 6.93 -22.68
C LEU A 170 9.52 7.00 -21.56
N THR A 171 9.69 8.16 -20.95
CA THR A 171 10.68 8.35 -19.88
C THR A 171 10.26 7.69 -18.56
N ALA A 172 8.96 7.70 -18.24
CA ALA A 172 8.43 6.97 -17.10
C ALA A 172 8.59 5.46 -17.28
N LEU A 173 8.27 4.93 -18.46
CA LEU A 173 8.42 3.51 -18.77
C LEU A 173 9.88 3.06 -18.72
N ALA A 174 10.80 3.82 -19.34
CA ALA A 174 12.22 3.51 -19.30
C ALA A 174 12.77 3.51 -17.85
N GLY A 175 12.37 4.50 -17.05
CA GLY A 175 12.71 4.56 -15.62
C GLY A 175 12.12 3.39 -14.83
N ALA A 176 10.85 3.06 -15.07
CA ALA A 176 10.13 1.96 -14.44
C ALA A 176 10.78 0.60 -14.73
N ILE A 177 11.09 0.30 -16.00
CA ILE A 177 11.77 -0.94 -16.40
C ILE A 177 13.16 -1.03 -15.75
N GLY A 178 13.95 0.04 -15.80
CA GLY A 178 15.28 0.04 -15.17
C GLY A 178 15.23 -0.15 -13.65
N SER A 179 14.19 0.40 -13.01
CA SER A 179 13.94 0.24 -11.57
C SER A 179 13.49 -1.18 -11.22
N ASP A 180 12.59 -1.73 -12.02
CA ASP A 180 12.08 -3.08 -11.87
C ASP A 180 13.18 -4.13 -12.08
N PHE A 181 14.05 -3.94 -13.08
CA PHE A 181 15.22 -4.79 -13.29
C PHE A 181 16.08 -4.90 -12.02
N VAL A 182 16.32 -3.78 -11.32
CA VAL A 182 17.04 -3.80 -10.03
C VAL A 182 16.24 -4.57 -8.97
N SER A 183 14.93 -4.33 -8.89
CA SER A 183 14.05 -5.03 -7.94
C SER A 183 14.04 -6.55 -8.16
N LEU A 184 13.96 -7.01 -9.41
CA LEU A 184 13.98 -8.42 -9.78
C LEU A 184 15.30 -9.11 -9.40
N ASN A 185 16.44 -8.41 -9.51
CA ASN A 185 17.73 -8.94 -9.06
C ASN A 185 17.81 -9.08 -7.52
N VAL A 186 17.04 -8.29 -6.76
CA VAL A 186 17.04 -8.33 -5.29
C VAL A 186 16.01 -9.31 -4.74
N PHE A 187 14.79 -9.34 -5.29
CA PHE A 187 13.66 -10.11 -4.76
C PHE A 187 13.30 -11.35 -5.58
N GLY A 188 13.93 -11.52 -6.75
CA GLY A 188 13.64 -12.61 -7.69
C GLY A 188 12.46 -12.29 -8.63
N LEU A 189 12.16 -13.28 -9.48
CA LEU A 189 11.16 -13.18 -10.56
C LEU A 189 9.72 -13.48 -10.13
N VAL A 190 9.51 -13.90 -8.87
CA VAL A 190 8.19 -14.25 -8.38
C VAL A 190 7.36 -12.98 -8.16
N PRO A 191 6.16 -12.87 -8.77
CA PRO A 191 5.26 -11.73 -8.56
C PRO A 191 4.91 -11.54 -7.07
N VAL A 192 4.72 -10.29 -6.67
CA VAL A 192 4.54 -9.92 -5.25
C VAL A 192 3.32 -10.58 -4.60
N LEU A 193 2.26 -10.81 -5.38
CA LEU A 193 1.01 -11.45 -4.97
C LEU A 193 0.74 -12.70 -5.78
N HIS A 194 1.77 -13.50 -6.10
CA HIS A 194 1.61 -14.69 -6.92
C HIS A 194 0.46 -15.59 -6.44
N LEU A 195 -0.70 -15.48 -7.10
CA LEU A 195 -1.94 -16.16 -6.77
C LEU A 195 -2.33 -17.02 -7.96
N SER A 196 -2.35 -18.34 -7.75
CA SER A 196 -2.78 -19.29 -8.77
C SER A 196 -4.29 -19.50 -8.69
N TYR A 197 -4.93 -19.59 -9.85
CA TYR A 197 -6.32 -20.02 -9.99
C TYR A 197 -6.42 -20.99 -11.16
N SER A 198 -7.37 -21.92 -11.09
CA SER A 198 -7.42 -23.05 -12.03
C SER A 198 -8.30 -22.80 -13.25
N ARG A 199 -9.29 -21.89 -13.16
CA ARG A 199 -10.26 -21.62 -14.23
C ARG A 199 -10.63 -20.15 -14.32
N SER A 200 -10.89 -19.68 -15.53
CA SER A 200 -11.47 -18.37 -15.77
C SER A 200 -12.93 -18.33 -15.34
N LEU A 201 -13.37 -17.21 -14.77
CA LEU A 201 -14.78 -16.98 -14.45
C LEU A 201 -15.60 -17.01 -15.75
N PRO A 202 -16.62 -17.86 -15.89
CA PRO A 202 -17.43 -17.92 -17.09
C PRO A 202 -18.27 -16.65 -17.25
N VAL A 203 -18.55 -16.27 -18.49
CA VAL A 203 -19.34 -15.06 -18.80
C VAL A 203 -20.74 -15.13 -18.18
N SER A 204 -21.33 -16.33 -18.07
CA SER A 204 -22.61 -16.55 -17.39
C SER A 204 -22.61 -16.15 -15.91
N SER A 205 -21.44 -16.09 -15.27
CA SER A 205 -21.27 -15.68 -13.87
C SER A 205 -20.92 -14.20 -13.73
N TYR A 206 -20.89 -13.40 -14.80
CA TYR A 206 -20.51 -11.98 -14.73
C TYR A 206 -21.52 -11.12 -13.96
N TRP A 207 -22.76 -11.58 -13.75
CA TRP A 207 -23.72 -10.91 -12.88
C TRP A 207 -23.19 -10.78 -11.43
N HIS A 208 -22.33 -11.69 -10.98
CA HIS A 208 -21.65 -11.56 -9.69
C HIS A 208 -20.75 -10.32 -9.64
N LEU A 209 -20.11 -9.96 -10.75
CA LEU A 209 -19.23 -8.78 -10.82
C LEU A 209 -20.02 -7.48 -10.65
N ILE A 210 -21.25 -7.41 -11.16
CA ILE A 210 -22.10 -6.22 -11.00
C ILE A 210 -22.46 -6.02 -9.51
N LEU A 211 -22.90 -7.08 -8.85
CA LEU A 211 -23.23 -7.03 -7.42
C LEU A 211 -22.00 -6.70 -6.57
N LEU A 212 -20.88 -7.33 -6.90
CA LEU A 212 -19.61 -7.09 -6.24
C LEU A 212 -19.14 -5.65 -6.45
N GLY A 213 -19.29 -5.09 -7.64
CA GLY A 213 -18.94 -3.70 -7.96
C GLY A 213 -19.75 -2.70 -7.16
N ILE A 214 -21.07 -2.91 -7.02
CA ILE A 214 -21.93 -2.09 -6.15
C ILE A 214 -21.44 -2.14 -4.70
N LEU A 215 -21.12 -3.35 -4.22
CA LEU A 215 -20.65 -3.54 -2.86
C LEU A 215 -19.28 -2.87 -2.63
N LEU A 216 -18.33 -3.05 -3.55
CA LEU A 216 -17.02 -2.40 -3.50
C LEU A 216 -17.13 -0.88 -3.56
N GLY A 217 -18.01 -0.33 -4.40
CA GLY A 217 -18.29 1.10 -4.48
C GLY A 217 -18.85 1.67 -3.17
N LEU A 218 -19.79 0.96 -2.54
CA LEU A 218 -20.36 1.36 -1.25
C LEU A 218 -19.29 1.36 -0.14
N PHE A 219 -18.52 0.28 -0.02
CA PHE A 219 -17.44 0.20 0.96
C PHE A 219 -16.28 1.15 0.64
N GLY A 220 -16.07 1.49 -0.62
CA GLY A 220 -15.08 2.47 -1.07
C GLY A 220 -15.47 3.89 -0.67
N TYR A 221 -16.74 4.25 -0.88
CA TYR A 221 -17.31 5.50 -0.39
C TYR A 221 -17.21 5.62 1.13
N LEU A 222 -17.56 4.56 1.86
CA LEU A 222 -17.43 4.50 3.32
C LEU A 222 -15.99 4.71 3.76
N TYR A 223 -15.03 4.04 3.10
CA TYR A 223 -13.61 4.17 3.38
C TYR A 223 -13.15 5.63 3.22
N GLN A 224 -13.45 6.27 2.09
CA GLN A 224 -13.08 7.67 1.85
C GLN A 224 -13.69 8.62 2.88
N ARG A 225 -14.99 8.49 3.18
CA ARG A 225 -15.71 9.31 4.18
C ARG A 225 -15.04 9.26 5.54
N ILE A 226 -14.71 8.05 6.02
CA ILE A 226 -14.10 7.86 7.33
C ILE A 226 -12.66 8.40 7.34
N LEU A 227 -11.89 8.10 6.30
CA LEU A 227 -10.50 8.54 6.17
C LEU A 227 -10.37 10.07 6.22
N LEU A 228 -11.23 10.81 5.51
CA LEU A 228 -11.23 12.27 5.48
C LEU A 228 -11.60 12.92 6.82
N VAL A 229 -12.31 12.19 7.68
CA VAL A 229 -12.76 12.65 8.99
C VAL A 229 -11.74 12.32 10.08
N MET A 230 -10.87 11.33 9.89
CA MET A 230 -9.84 10.92 10.85
C MET A 230 -8.95 12.06 11.36
N PRO A 231 -8.43 12.99 10.52
CA PRO A 231 -7.60 14.08 11.02
C PRO A 231 -8.33 14.99 12.02
N ARG A 232 -9.67 15.12 11.94
CA ARG A 232 -10.49 15.87 12.90
C ARG A 232 -10.70 15.08 14.18
N TRP A 233 -10.97 13.77 14.06
CA TRP A 233 -11.07 12.87 15.20
C TRP A 233 -9.81 12.86 16.05
N TYR A 234 -8.65 12.72 15.42
CA TYR A 234 -7.36 12.75 16.14
C TYR A 234 -7.15 14.05 16.90
N ARG A 235 -7.49 15.19 16.29
CA ARG A 235 -7.39 16.51 16.94
C ARG A 235 -8.30 16.62 18.16
N ASN A 236 -9.52 16.10 18.08
CA ASN A 236 -10.52 16.23 19.15
C ASN A 236 -10.33 15.18 20.26
N LEU A 237 -9.87 13.98 19.93
CA LEU A 237 -9.77 12.87 20.89
C LEU A 237 -8.46 12.88 21.68
N THR A 238 -7.34 13.13 21.00
CA THR A 238 -6.02 12.98 21.63
C THR A 238 -5.50 14.28 22.25
N HIS A 239 -5.96 15.44 21.75
CA HIS A 239 -5.37 16.76 22.06
C HIS A 239 -3.85 16.86 21.83
N LEU A 240 -3.24 15.88 21.16
CA LEU A 240 -1.81 15.84 20.88
C LEU A 240 -1.46 16.69 19.65
N PRO A 241 -0.28 17.34 19.64
CA PRO A 241 0.29 17.93 18.43
C PRO A 241 0.36 16.92 17.30
N ARG A 242 0.15 17.38 16.06
CA ARG A 242 0.11 16.54 14.84
C ARG A 242 1.21 15.47 14.76
N PRO A 243 2.51 15.79 14.97
CA PRO A 243 3.56 14.79 14.85
C PRO A 243 3.48 13.65 15.88
N LEU A 244 2.89 13.91 17.05
CA LEU A 244 2.79 12.95 18.16
C LEU A 244 1.55 12.05 18.06
N GLN A 245 0.62 12.33 17.15
CA GLN A 245 -0.58 11.53 16.96
C GLN A 245 -0.25 10.08 16.53
N GLY A 246 0.92 9.86 15.93
CA GLY A 246 1.44 8.53 15.58
C GLY A 246 1.65 7.59 16.78
N ILE A 247 1.76 8.09 18.01
CA ILE A 247 1.91 7.23 19.21
C ILE A 247 0.71 6.27 19.35
N VAL A 248 -0.49 6.73 19.00
CA VAL A 248 -1.71 5.93 19.11
C VAL A 248 -1.65 4.65 18.28
N PRO A 249 -1.42 4.67 16.95
CA PRO A 249 -1.28 3.44 16.17
C PRO A 249 -0.12 2.55 16.62
N PHE A 250 1.02 3.11 17.05
CA PHE A 250 2.15 2.33 17.57
C PHE A 250 1.80 1.55 18.84
N LEU A 251 0.93 2.09 19.70
CA LEU A 251 0.48 1.36 20.87
C LEU A 251 -0.62 0.36 20.53
N LEU A 252 -1.61 0.77 19.71
CA LEU A 252 -2.74 -0.09 19.38
C LEU A 252 -2.33 -1.30 18.52
N VAL A 253 -1.31 -1.17 17.66
CA VAL A 253 -0.85 -2.29 16.83
C VAL A 253 -0.32 -3.46 17.67
N MET A 254 0.15 -3.22 18.90
CA MET A 254 0.61 -4.28 19.81
C MET A 254 -0.51 -5.25 20.17
N LEU A 255 -1.75 -4.77 20.27
CA LEU A 255 -2.93 -5.60 20.52
C LEU A 255 -3.13 -6.59 19.36
N VAL A 256 -3.08 -6.09 18.12
CA VAL A 256 -3.25 -6.94 16.94
C VAL A 256 -2.05 -7.85 16.73
N GLY A 257 -0.84 -7.37 17.00
CA GLY A 257 0.37 -8.19 16.94
C GLY A 257 0.31 -9.36 17.91
N TYR A 258 -0.19 -9.14 19.13
CA TYR A 258 -0.37 -10.19 20.11
C TYR A 258 -1.42 -11.22 19.71
N PHE A 259 -2.59 -10.82 19.18
CA PHE A 259 -3.69 -11.76 18.84
C PHE A 259 -3.66 -12.32 17.42
N ALA A 260 -3.03 -11.64 16.47
CA ALA A 260 -2.94 -12.06 15.09
C ALA A 260 -1.69 -11.46 14.38
N PRO A 261 -0.47 -11.95 14.69
CA PRO A 261 0.76 -11.41 14.12
C PRO A 261 0.81 -11.51 12.58
N ASN A 262 0.10 -12.47 12.00
CA ASN A 262 0.00 -12.66 10.54
C ASN A 262 -0.82 -11.55 9.85
N LEU A 263 -1.68 -10.82 10.58
CA LEU A 263 -2.45 -9.70 10.04
C LEU A 263 -1.67 -8.38 9.98
N LEU A 264 -0.50 -8.32 10.62
CA LEU A 264 0.34 -7.13 10.65
C LEU A 264 0.88 -6.74 9.27
N GLY A 265 1.03 -5.42 9.08
CA GLY A 265 1.57 -4.80 7.89
C GLY A 265 0.53 -4.48 6.81
N GLY A 266 1.03 -4.10 5.63
CA GLY A 266 0.21 -3.61 4.52
C GLY A 266 -0.81 -4.60 3.94
N GLY A 267 -0.67 -5.91 4.20
CA GLY A 267 -1.63 -6.94 3.79
C GLY A 267 -1.14 -7.92 2.73
N ASN A 268 0.09 -7.75 2.22
CA ASN A 268 0.69 -8.66 1.24
C ASN A 268 0.61 -10.13 1.66
N GLY A 269 1.05 -10.43 2.89
CA GLY A 269 1.05 -11.81 3.41
C GLY A 269 -0.36 -12.39 3.61
N LEU A 270 -1.37 -11.54 3.86
CA LEU A 270 -2.76 -12.00 3.97
C LEU A 270 -3.29 -12.43 2.60
N ILE A 271 -3.06 -11.60 1.57
CA ILE A 271 -3.53 -11.88 0.21
C ILE A 271 -2.88 -13.16 -0.32
N VAL A 272 -1.56 -13.29 -0.21
CA VAL A 272 -0.84 -14.52 -0.60
C VAL A 272 -1.31 -15.72 0.21
N GLY A 273 -1.66 -15.52 1.48
CA GLY A 273 -2.22 -16.57 2.34
C GLY A 273 -3.53 -17.17 1.82
N PHE A 274 -4.37 -16.39 1.13
CA PHE A 274 -5.59 -16.92 0.51
C PHE A 274 -5.31 -17.94 -0.58
N GLY A 275 -4.13 -17.91 -1.22
CA GLY A 275 -3.72 -18.93 -2.19
C GLY A 275 -3.56 -20.31 -1.57
N GLN A 276 -3.33 -20.40 -0.25
CA GLN A 276 -3.20 -21.65 0.48
C GLN A 276 -4.51 -22.05 1.16
N TYR A 277 -5.16 -21.09 1.83
CA TYR A 277 -6.39 -21.34 2.57
C TYR A 277 -7.23 -20.07 2.67
N VAL A 278 -8.49 -20.18 2.24
CA VAL A 278 -9.50 -19.12 2.44
C VAL A 278 -10.26 -19.42 3.75
N PRO A 279 -10.19 -18.51 4.75
CA PRO A 279 -10.88 -18.70 6.03
C PRO A 279 -12.41 -18.74 5.93
N SER A 280 -13.05 -19.19 7.01
CA SER A 280 -14.51 -19.15 7.12
C SER A 280 -15.06 -17.71 7.12
N LEU A 281 -16.33 -17.57 6.74
CA LEU A 281 -17.00 -16.28 6.58
C LEU A 281 -16.87 -15.38 7.83
N LEU A 282 -17.06 -15.94 9.03
CA LEU A 282 -16.95 -15.19 10.29
C LEU A 282 -15.53 -14.63 10.51
N VAL A 283 -14.51 -15.43 10.20
CA VAL A 283 -13.11 -15.01 10.33
C VAL A 283 -12.79 -13.93 9.30
N LEU A 284 -13.29 -14.04 8.07
CA LEU A 284 -13.12 -13.02 7.05
C LEU A 284 -13.74 -11.68 7.45
N ILE A 285 -14.95 -11.70 8.04
CA ILE A 285 -15.60 -10.49 8.56
C ILE A 285 -14.76 -9.87 9.70
N ALA A 286 -14.24 -10.69 10.62
CA ALA A 286 -13.36 -10.20 11.68
C ALA A 286 -12.07 -9.58 11.12
N ILE A 287 -11.44 -10.22 10.12
CA ILE A 287 -10.26 -9.70 9.42
C ILE A 287 -10.59 -8.35 8.75
N PHE A 288 -11.73 -8.25 8.08
CA PHE A 288 -12.18 -7.00 7.46
C PHE A 288 -12.28 -5.87 8.47
N VAL A 289 -12.99 -6.10 9.58
CA VAL A 289 -13.19 -5.08 10.63
C VAL A 289 -11.85 -4.64 11.22
N VAL A 290 -10.99 -5.59 11.60
CA VAL A 290 -9.67 -5.28 12.16
C VAL A 290 -8.84 -4.49 11.15
N ARG A 291 -8.75 -4.93 9.89
CA ARG A 291 -7.94 -4.23 8.89
C ARG A 291 -8.47 -2.85 8.57
N PHE A 292 -9.79 -2.70 8.45
CA PHE A 292 -10.43 -1.43 8.16
C PHE A 292 -10.18 -0.43 9.30
N VAL A 293 -10.43 -0.82 10.55
CA VAL A 293 -10.23 0.07 11.71
C VAL A 293 -8.75 0.45 11.85
N PHE A 294 -7.85 -0.53 11.81
CA PHE A 294 -6.43 -0.26 12.02
C PHE A 294 -5.77 0.47 10.85
N SER A 295 -6.24 0.31 9.61
CA SER A 295 -5.76 1.13 8.49
C SER A 295 -6.18 2.60 8.64
N MET A 296 -7.41 2.86 9.08
CA MET A 296 -7.91 4.22 9.36
C MET A 296 -7.12 4.89 10.49
N ILE A 297 -6.88 4.17 11.59
CA ILE A 297 -6.08 4.66 12.72
C ILE A 297 -4.64 4.95 12.26
N SER A 298 -4.01 4.00 11.56
CA SER A 298 -2.62 4.15 11.14
C SER A 298 -2.44 5.31 10.17
N TYR A 299 -3.22 5.36 9.08
CA TYR A 299 -3.08 6.42 8.08
C TYR A 299 -3.59 7.78 8.59
N GLY A 300 -4.70 7.80 9.33
CA GLY A 300 -5.30 9.01 9.89
C GLY A 300 -4.40 9.77 10.88
N SER A 301 -3.40 9.09 11.44
CA SER A 301 -2.41 9.69 12.34
C SER A 301 -1.35 10.56 11.63
N GLY A 302 -1.23 10.46 10.29
CA GLY A 302 -0.23 11.18 9.49
C GLY A 302 1.16 10.53 9.46
N LEU A 303 1.29 9.29 9.92
CA LEU A 303 2.55 8.55 9.80
C LEU A 303 2.96 8.36 8.34
N PRO A 304 4.28 8.33 8.04
CA PRO A 304 4.80 8.11 6.69
C PRO A 304 4.43 6.70 6.20
N GLY A 305 3.51 6.63 5.24
CA GLY A 305 2.97 5.37 4.72
C GLY A 305 1.84 5.61 3.73
N GLY A 306 1.71 4.71 2.75
CA GLY A 306 0.66 4.74 1.73
C GLY A 306 -0.59 3.95 2.13
N ILE A 307 -1.66 4.13 1.37
CA ILE A 307 -2.95 3.41 1.54
C ILE A 307 -3.18 2.29 0.54
N PHE A 308 -2.33 2.16 -0.49
CA PHE A 308 -2.57 1.28 -1.63
C PHE A 308 -2.68 -0.19 -1.23
N LEU A 309 -1.65 -0.74 -0.58
CA LEU A 309 -1.68 -2.13 -0.10
C LEU A 309 -2.82 -2.41 0.90
N PRO A 310 -3.08 -1.55 1.90
CA PRO A 310 -4.25 -1.68 2.76
C PRO A 310 -5.58 -1.75 2.00
N ILE A 311 -5.77 -0.89 0.99
CA ILE A 311 -6.95 -0.89 0.12
C ILE A 311 -7.03 -2.20 -0.68
N LEU A 312 -5.96 -2.59 -1.38
CA LEU A 312 -5.91 -3.86 -2.12
C LEU A 312 -6.25 -5.05 -1.23
N SER A 313 -5.73 -5.06 0.00
CA SER A 313 -6.01 -6.11 0.97
C SER A 313 -7.45 -6.11 1.48
N LEU A 314 -8.06 -4.95 1.67
CA LEU A 314 -9.49 -4.85 2.00
C LEU A 314 -10.35 -5.32 0.83
N GLY A 315 -10.01 -4.96 -0.41
CA GLY A 315 -10.65 -5.46 -1.62
C GLY A 315 -10.59 -6.99 -1.70
N ALA A 316 -9.41 -7.58 -1.49
CA ALA A 316 -9.24 -9.03 -1.44
C ALA A 316 -10.14 -9.69 -0.38
N VAL A 317 -10.22 -9.12 0.82
CA VAL A 317 -11.08 -9.64 1.90
C VAL A 317 -12.56 -9.51 1.55
N ILE A 318 -12.99 -8.40 0.97
CA ILE A 318 -14.37 -8.21 0.50
C ILE A 318 -14.72 -9.26 -0.56
N GLY A 319 -13.84 -9.48 -1.53
CA GLY A 319 -14.00 -10.52 -2.55
C GLY A 319 -14.08 -11.91 -1.96
N ALA A 320 -13.27 -12.21 -0.93
CA ALA A 320 -13.32 -13.48 -0.20
C ALA A 320 -14.64 -13.64 0.56
N ILE A 321 -15.12 -12.60 1.26
CA ILE A 321 -16.41 -12.61 1.97
C ILE A 321 -17.53 -12.92 0.99
N TYR A 322 -17.59 -12.18 -0.11
CA TYR A 322 -18.61 -12.36 -1.14
C TYR A 322 -18.54 -13.76 -1.76
N GLY A 323 -17.35 -14.22 -2.15
CA GLY A 323 -17.15 -15.53 -2.75
C GLY A 323 -17.54 -16.69 -1.85
N VAL A 324 -17.11 -16.66 -0.58
CA VAL A 324 -17.46 -17.68 0.42
C VAL A 324 -18.96 -17.67 0.70
N PHE A 325 -19.57 -16.49 0.82
CA PHE A 325 -21.01 -16.35 1.05
C PHE A 325 -21.83 -16.91 -0.12
N MET A 326 -21.48 -16.55 -1.36
CA MET A 326 -22.17 -17.06 -2.56
C MET A 326 -21.97 -18.58 -2.75
N ASN A 327 -20.81 -19.10 -2.37
CA ASN A 327 -20.57 -20.54 -2.36
C ASN A 327 -21.41 -21.26 -1.30
N GLN A 328 -21.59 -20.68 -0.11
CA GLN A 328 -22.48 -21.24 0.93
C GLN A 328 -23.96 -21.24 0.51
N LEU A 329 -24.39 -20.27 -0.30
CA LEU A 329 -25.73 -20.23 -0.90
C LEU A 329 -25.90 -21.21 -2.08
N GLY A 330 -24.84 -21.88 -2.53
CA GLY A 330 -24.86 -22.75 -3.70
C GLY A 330 -24.94 -21.99 -5.05
N LEU A 331 -24.72 -20.68 -5.05
CA LEU A 331 -24.82 -19.81 -6.24
C LEU A 331 -23.49 -19.67 -6.99
N LEU A 332 -22.36 -19.99 -6.35
CA LEU A 332 -21.02 -19.88 -6.93
C LEU A 332 -20.17 -21.12 -6.58
N PRO A 333 -19.61 -21.82 -7.57
CA PRO A 333 -18.64 -22.88 -7.29
C PRO A 333 -17.38 -22.37 -6.59
N HIS A 334 -16.88 -23.13 -5.60
CA HIS A 334 -15.69 -22.79 -4.80
C HIS A 334 -14.45 -22.42 -5.64
N VAL A 335 -14.29 -23.02 -6.82
CA VAL A 335 -13.15 -22.76 -7.72
C VAL A 335 -13.03 -21.28 -8.14
N TYR A 336 -14.12 -20.52 -8.12
CA TYR A 336 -14.16 -19.12 -8.55
C TYR A 336 -13.95 -18.11 -7.43
N ILE A 337 -13.83 -18.55 -6.17
CA ILE A 337 -13.60 -17.64 -5.04
C ILE A 337 -12.31 -16.84 -5.25
N MET A 338 -11.23 -17.50 -5.71
CA MET A 338 -9.96 -16.83 -5.98
C MET A 338 -10.07 -15.77 -7.08
N ASN A 339 -10.85 -16.02 -8.13
CA ASN A 339 -11.11 -15.03 -9.18
C ASN A 339 -11.76 -13.78 -8.59
N LEU A 340 -12.79 -13.94 -7.74
CA LEU A 340 -13.46 -12.80 -7.12
C LEU A 340 -12.57 -12.05 -6.12
N ILE A 341 -11.68 -12.75 -5.41
CA ILE A 341 -10.64 -12.13 -4.57
C ILE A 341 -9.77 -11.21 -5.44
N ILE A 342 -9.18 -11.74 -6.52
CA ILE A 342 -8.29 -10.99 -7.41
C ILE A 342 -9.02 -9.79 -8.04
N PHE A 343 -10.24 -10.01 -8.55
CA PHE A 343 -10.99 -8.94 -9.20
C PHE A 343 -11.32 -7.81 -8.21
N SER A 344 -11.75 -8.17 -6.99
CA SER A 344 -12.11 -7.19 -5.96
C SER A 344 -10.94 -6.33 -5.52
N MET A 345 -9.71 -6.80 -5.63
CA MET A 345 -8.53 -5.98 -5.37
C MET A 345 -8.48 -4.79 -6.32
N ALA A 346 -8.63 -5.04 -7.63
CA ALA A 346 -8.63 -3.99 -8.64
C ALA A 346 -9.85 -3.09 -8.48
N GLY A 347 -11.06 -3.66 -8.36
CA GLY A 347 -12.29 -2.90 -8.24
C GLY A 347 -12.33 -1.98 -7.03
N TYR A 348 -11.86 -2.44 -5.86
CA TYR A 348 -11.82 -1.59 -4.66
C TYR A 348 -10.79 -0.47 -4.79
N PHE A 349 -9.63 -0.78 -5.37
CA PHE A 349 -8.59 0.22 -5.61
C PHE A 349 -9.05 1.25 -6.65
N ALA A 350 -9.68 0.83 -7.75
CA ALA A 350 -10.27 1.73 -8.75
C ALA A 350 -11.34 2.63 -8.14
N GLY A 351 -12.25 2.08 -7.34
CA GLY A 351 -13.33 2.85 -6.70
C GLY A 351 -12.83 3.92 -5.72
N ILE A 352 -11.74 3.67 -4.99
CA ILE A 352 -11.17 4.63 -4.04
C ILE A 352 -10.18 5.58 -4.70
N GLY A 353 -9.27 5.05 -5.53
CA GLY A 353 -8.20 5.79 -6.17
C GLY A 353 -8.62 6.53 -7.43
N LYS A 354 -9.80 6.23 -8.00
CA LYS A 354 -10.28 6.79 -9.27
C LYS A 354 -9.31 6.59 -10.46
N ALA A 355 -8.45 5.57 -10.36
CA ALA A 355 -7.44 5.20 -11.34
C ALA A 355 -7.67 3.75 -11.83
N PRO A 356 -8.74 3.49 -12.62
CA PRO A 356 -9.12 2.14 -13.03
C PRO A 356 -8.07 1.46 -13.92
N PHE A 357 -7.40 2.18 -14.81
CA PHE A 357 -6.39 1.54 -15.69
C PHE A 357 -5.18 1.08 -14.88
N THR A 358 -4.73 1.92 -13.94
CA THR A 358 -3.70 1.55 -12.98
C THR A 358 -4.15 0.33 -12.16
N ALA A 359 -5.38 0.31 -11.67
CA ALA A 359 -5.91 -0.79 -10.87
C ALA A 359 -5.77 -2.14 -11.59
N ILE A 360 -6.24 -2.18 -12.84
CA ILE A 360 -6.25 -3.38 -13.68
C ILE A 360 -4.82 -3.86 -13.92
N LEU A 361 -3.92 -2.97 -14.37
CA LEU A 361 -2.55 -3.36 -14.69
C LEU A 361 -1.74 -3.71 -13.44
N LEU A 362 -1.93 -2.98 -12.34
CA LEU A 362 -1.23 -3.23 -11.09
C LEU A 362 -1.54 -4.63 -10.57
N VAL A 363 -2.82 -5.00 -10.48
CA VAL A 363 -3.22 -6.33 -10.02
C VAL A 363 -2.74 -7.41 -11.00
N THR A 364 -2.81 -7.14 -12.31
CA THR A 364 -2.37 -8.07 -13.34
C THR A 364 -0.86 -8.37 -13.26
N GLU A 365 -0.02 -7.35 -13.10
CA GLU A 365 1.43 -7.51 -12.93
C GLU A 365 1.79 -8.15 -11.58
N MET A 366 1.11 -7.77 -10.49
CA MET A 366 1.41 -8.30 -9.16
C MET A 366 0.98 -9.76 -8.98
N VAL A 367 -0.07 -10.22 -9.69
CA VAL A 367 -0.50 -11.63 -9.72
C VAL A 367 0.31 -12.43 -10.75
N GLY A 368 0.66 -11.80 -11.88
CA GLY A 368 1.44 -12.40 -12.96
C GLY A 368 0.63 -13.14 -14.02
N ASN A 369 -0.63 -12.76 -14.26
CA ASN A 369 -1.49 -13.41 -15.26
C ASN A 369 -2.43 -12.42 -15.98
N LEU A 370 -2.32 -12.38 -17.32
CA LEU A 370 -3.06 -11.46 -18.21
C LEU A 370 -4.43 -11.98 -18.69
N THR A 371 -4.85 -13.20 -18.35
CA THR A 371 -6.05 -13.82 -18.91
C THR A 371 -7.38 -13.21 -18.43
N HIS A 372 -7.35 -12.20 -17.56
CA HIS A 372 -8.53 -11.69 -16.85
C HIS A 372 -8.77 -10.18 -16.97
N LEU A 373 -8.23 -9.55 -18.02
CA LEU A 373 -8.43 -8.12 -18.23
C LEU A 373 -9.92 -7.72 -18.33
N MET A 374 -10.76 -8.54 -18.97
CA MET A 374 -12.18 -8.24 -19.11
C MET A 374 -12.94 -8.20 -17.77
N PRO A 375 -12.94 -9.25 -16.92
CA PRO A 375 -13.64 -9.19 -15.64
C PRO A 375 -13.04 -8.16 -14.67
N LEU A 376 -11.72 -7.90 -14.75
CA LEU A 376 -11.09 -6.80 -14.02
C LEU A 376 -11.64 -5.43 -14.46
N ALA A 377 -11.79 -5.22 -15.77
CA ALA A 377 -12.32 -3.98 -16.35
C ALA A 377 -13.82 -3.78 -16.12
N VAL A 378 -14.61 -4.85 -16.01
CA VAL A 378 -16.05 -4.74 -15.66
C VAL A 378 -16.22 -4.30 -14.21
N LEU A 379 -15.30 -4.70 -13.33
CA LEU A 379 -15.41 -4.46 -11.89
C LEU A 379 -14.73 -3.16 -11.44
N SER A 380 -13.71 -2.70 -12.17
CA SER A 380 -12.93 -1.47 -11.91
C SER A 380 -13.59 -0.29 -12.58
#